data_AF-A0A2M6Y339-F1
#
_entry.id   AF-A0A2M6Y339-F1
#
_cell.length_a   1.000
_cell.length_b   1.000
_cell.length_c   1.000
_cell.angle_alpha   90.00
_cell.angle_beta   90.00
_cell.angle_gamma   90.00
#
_symmetry.space_group_name_H-M   'P 1'
#
loop_
_entity.id
_entity.type
_entity.pdbx_description
1 polymer ?
#
loop_
_entity_poly.entity_id
_entity_poly.type
_entity_poly.pdbx_seq_one_letter_code
_entity_poly.pdbx_strand_id
1 'polypeptide(L)' 'MTQLHDCGIIYHPRFPYMLGVMTRGLDLEKQQKVIADISRLVYREVDYASRGSRDNGTEEE' A
#
# COMPACT_ATOMS: atom_id res chain seq x y z
N MET A 1 3.72 24.76 -10.72
CA MET A 1 2.91 23.63 -10.21
C MET A 1 3.70 22.36 -10.42
N THR A 2 3.90 21.57 -9.38
CA THR A 2 4.74 20.37 -9.38
C THR A 2 3.88 19.12 -9.41
N GLN A 3 4.32 18.11 -10.16
CA GLN A 3 3.75 16.78 -10.13
C GLN A 3 4.76 15.83 -9.49
N LEU A 4 4.33 15.09 -8.49
CA LEU A 4 5.17 14.12 -7.80
C LEU A 4 4.51 12.74 -7.91
N HIS A 5 5.30 11.74 -8.31
CA HIS A 5 4.84 10.37 -8.43
C HIS A 5 5.81 9.45 -7.69
N ASP A 6 5.26 8.39 -7.10
CA ASP A 6 6.00 7.28 -6.53
C ASP A 6 5.29 5.98 -6.93
N CYS A 7 6.00 5.12 -7.67
CA CYS A 7 5.46 3.88 -8.22
C CYS A 7 6.47 2.76 -8.00
N GLY A 8 6.03 1.64 -7.43
CA GLY A 8 6.90 0.51 -7.18
C GLY A 8 6.17 -0.78 -6.84
N ILE A 9 6.93 -1.87 -6.84
CA ILE A 9 6.52 -3.17 -6.32
C ILE A 9 7.00 -3.26 -4.88
N ILE A 10 6.09 -3.59 -3.97
CA ILE A 10 6.33 -3.70 -2.54
C ILE A 10 6.29 -5.17 -2.15
N TYR A 11 7.41 -5.67 -1.65
CA TYR A 11 7.57 -7.06 -1.21
C TYR A 11 7.08 -7.24 0.24
N HIS A 12 5.77 -7.30 0.43
CA HIS A 12 5.20 -7.69 1.72
C HIS A 12 5.36 -9.20 1.94
N PRO A 13 5.70 -9.69 3.15
CA PRO A 13 6.09 -11.09 3.39
C PRO A 13 5.07 -12.14 2.95
N ARG A 14 3.78 -11.81 2.96
CA ARG A 14 2.68 -12.73 2.62
C ARG A 14 2.04 -12.45 1.26
N PHE A 15 2.14 -11.22 0.77
CA PHE A 15 1.38 -10.77 -0.40
C PHE A 15 2.06 -9.59 -1.08
N PRO A 16 2.99 -9.82 -2.02
CA PRO A 16 3.62 -8.73 -2.77
C PRO A 16 2.56 -7.99 -3.62
N TYR A 17 2.69 -6.68 -3.71
CA TYR A 17 1.73 -5.84 -4.43
C TYR A 17 2.41 -4.66 -5.13
N MET A 18 1.72 -4.06 -6.11
CA MET A 18 2.18 -2.85 -6.80
C MET A 18 1.38 -1.66 -6.29
N LEU A 19 2.06 -0.55 -6.00
CA LEU A 19 1.43 0.72 -5.61
C LEU A 19 2.03 1.85 -6.44
N GLY A 20 1.15 2.67 -7.00
CA GLY A 20 1.50 3.92 -7.67
C GLY A 20 0.65 5.06 -7.12
N VAL A 21 1.30 6.12 -6.65
CA VAL A 21 0.63 7.33 -6.15
C VAL A 21 1.17 8.53 -6.89
N MET A 22 0.27 9.32 -7.48
CA MET A 22 0.61 10.57 -8.15
C MET A 22 -0.13 11.72 -7.48
N THR A 23 0.58 12.82 -7.23
CA THR A 23 0.02 14.05 -6.65
C THR A 23 0.41 15.25 -7.50
N ARG A 24 -0.41 16.31 -7.44
CA ARG A 24 -0.15 17.58 -8.12
C ARG A 24 -0.44 18.74 -7.17
N GLY A 25 0.47 19.69 -7.06
CA GLY A 25 0.36 20.75 -6.06
C GLY A 25 1.37 21.88 -6.23
N LEU A 26 1.41 22.77 -5.24
CA LEU A 26 2.36 23.88 -5.16
C LEU A 26 3.40 23.67 -4.04
N ASP A 27 3.22 22.65 -3.22
CA ASP A 27 3.98 22.39 -1.99
C ASP A 27 4.46 20.94 -2.02
N LEU A 28 5.76 20.76 -2.28
CA LEU A 28 6.37 19.45 -2.46
C LEU A 28 6.39 18.63 -1.16
N GLU A 29 6.55 19.28 -0.01
CA GLU A 29 6.56 18.59 1.29
C GLU A 29 5.19 18.01 1.61
N LYS A 30 4.12 18.78 1.34
CA LYS A 30 2.75 18.25 1.46
C LYS A 30 2.50 17.10 0.49
N GLN A 31 2.99 17.20 -0.74
CA GLN A 31 2.87 16.12 -1.72
C GLN A 31 3.56 14.84 -1.25
N GLN A 32 4.80 14.93 -0.76
CA GLN A 32 5.54 13.81 -0.18
C GLN A 32 4.81 13.21 1.02
N LYS A 33 4.31 14.06 1.92
CA LYS A 33 3.55 13.61 3.10
C LYS A 33 2.30 12.81 2.69
N VAL A 34 1.56 13.30 1.70
CA VAL A 34 0.37 12.59 1.17
C VAL A 34 0.75 11.22 0.60
N ILE A 35 1.82 11.14 -0.19
CA ILE A 35 2.30 9.87 -0.74
C ILE A 35 2.69 8.89 0.38
N ALA A 36 3.40 9.37 1.40
CA ALA A 36 3.81 8.55 2.54
C ALA A 36 2.62 8.05 3.38
N ASP A 37 1.63 8.92 3.61
CA ASP A 37 0.43 8.55 4.38
C ASP A 37 -0.44 7.53 3.65
N ILE A 38 -0.60 7.67 2.32
CA ILE A 38 -1.30 6.69 1.47
C ILE A 38 -0.54 5.36 1.49
N SER A 39 0.78 5.38 1.30
CA SER A 39 1.60 4.15 1.30
C SER A 39 1.51 3.41 2.63
N ARG A 40 1.54 4.12 3.76
CA ARG A 40 1.34 3.55 5.11
C ARG A 40 -0.05 2.97 5.30
N LEU A 41 -1.08 3.65 4.81
CA LEU A 41 -2.47 3.17 4.88
C LEU A 41 -2.61 1.85 4.11
N VAL A 42 -2.15 1.81 2.86
CA VAL A 42 -2.23 0.61 2.00
C VAL A 42 -1.44 -0.55 2.59
N TYR A 43 -0.23 -0.32 3.10
CA TYR A 43 0.56 -1.39 3.73
C TYR A 43 -0.16 -2.01 4.93
N ARG A 44 -0.79 -1.20 5.79
CA ARG A 44 -1.58 -1.70 6.93
C ARG A 44 -2.79 -2.51 6.49
N GLU A 45 -3.47 -2.08 5.42
CA GLU A 45 -4.60 -2.83 4.87
C GLU A 45 -4.15 -4.18 4.30
N VAL A 46 -3.04 -4.21 3.56
CA VAL A 46 -2.46 -5.47 3.06
C VAL A 46 -2.04 -6.39 4.21
N ASP A 47 -1.42 -5.86 5.26
CA ASP A 47 -1.08 -6.65 6.45
C ASP A 47 -2.34 -7.24 7.10
N TYR A 48 -3.39 -6.44 7.32
CA TYR A 48 -4.67 -6.89 7.87
C TYR A 48 -5.33 -7.96 6.99
N ALA A 49 -5.48 -7.70 5.69
CA ALA A 49 -6.07 -8.64 4.74
C ALA A 49 -5.27 -9.95 4.66
N SER A 50 -3.94 -9.87 4.70
CA SER A 50 -3.09 -11.06 4.65
C SER A 50 -3.29 -11.97 5.86
N ARG A 51 -3.70 -11.43 7.02
CA ARG A 51 -3.99 -12.20 8.24
C ARG A 51 -5.29 -12.99 8.12
N GLY A 52 -6.28 -12.48 7.38
CA GLY A 52 -7.62 -13.09 7.24
C GLY A 52 -7.74 -14.23 6.24
N SER A 53 -6.73 -14.49 5.39
CA SER A 53 -6.83 -15.50 4.30
C SER A 53 -6.33 -16.90 4.67
N ARG A 54 -6.32 -17.29 5.95
CA ARG A 54 -6.05 -18.66 6.41
C ARG A 54 -7.03 -19.07 7.52
N ASP A 55 -8.27 -19.32 7.16
CA ASP A 55 -9.13 -20.25 7.91
C ASP A 55 -10.27 -20.79 7.02
N ASN A 56 -9.92 -21.56 5.98
CA ASN A 56 -10.89 -22.45 5.34
C ASN A 56 -10.12 -23.65 4.78
N GLY A 57 -9.74 -24.57 5.67
CA GLY A 57 -8.87 -25.69 5.34
C GLY A 57 -8.74 -26.73 6.45
N THR A 58 -9.88 -27.18 6.98
CA THR A 58 -10.13 -28.44 7.72
C THR A 58 -11.64 -28.42 7.96
N GLU A 59 -12.47 -29.33 7.45
CA GLU A 59 -12.62 -30.72 7.89
C GLU A 59 -12.99 -31.62 6.70
N GLU A 60 -12.09 -32.55 6.33
CA GLU A 60 -12.49 -33.84 5.79
C GLU A 60 -12.39 -34.84 6.95
N GLU A 61 -13.53 -35.26 7.50
CA GLU A 61 -13.71 -36.57 8.13
C GLU A 61 -15.17 -37.04 7.99
#